data_AF-A0A947A7R2-F1
#
_entry.id   AF-A0A947A7R2-F1
#
_cell.length_a   1.000
_cell.length_b   1.000
_cell.length_c   1.000
_cell.angle_alpha   90.00
_cell.angle_beta   90.00
_cell.angle_gamma   90.00
#
_symmetry.space_group_name_H-M   'P 1'
#
loop_
_entity.id
_entity.type
_entity.pdbx_description
1 polymer ?
#
loop_
_entity_poly.entity_id
_entity_poly.type
_entity_poly.pdbx_seq_one_letter_code
_entity_poly.pdbx_strand_id
1 'polypeptide(L)' 'MKYNLAEKLAIVKAIDEVIRVDGQVDPGEIELLKQLMMLLKFDRGLIEEARKITAKECMMILKGMPGNKKHALAVM' A
#
# COMPACT_ATOMS: atom_id res chain seq x y z
N MET A 1 -6.62 -1.98 14.19
CA MET A 1 -6.48 -3.19 13.36
C MET A 1 -5.00 -3.48 13.13
N LYS A 2 -4.56 -4.74 13.18
CA LYS A 2 -3.19 -5.11 12.77
C LYS A 2 -3.23 -5.65 11.34
N TYR A 3 -2.44 -5.05 10.46
CA TYR A 3 -2.15 -5.55 9.13
C TYR A 3 -0.89 -6.42 9.17
N ASN A 4 -0.94 -7.58 8.52
CA ASN A 4 0.21 -8.46 8.35
C ASN A 4 1.18 -7.87 7.32
N LEU A 5 2.41 -8.38 7.27
CA LEU A 5 3.44 -7.89 6.35
C LEU A 5 2.96 -7.91 4.88
N ALA A 6 2.36 -9.01 4.45
CA ALA A 6 1.79 -9.15 3.10
C ALA A 6 0.70 -8.10 2.82
N GLU A 7 -0.20 -7.89 3.78
CA GLU A 7 -1.27 -6.89 3.67
C GLU A 7 -0.69 -5.47 3.51
N LYS A 8 0.33 -5.13 4.30
CA LYS A 8 1.03 -3.83 4.18
C LYS A 8 1.71 -3.69 2.83
N LEU A 9 2.40 -4.74 2.37
CA LEU A 9 3.07 -4.77 1.06
C LEU A 9 2.08 -4.50 -0.07
N ALA A 10 0.92 -5.16 -0.03
CA ALA A 10 -0.10 -5.01 -1.06
C ALA A 10 -0.72 -3.60 -1.08
N ILE A 11 -0.96 -3.00 0.10
CA ILE A 11 -1.46 -1.62 0.19
C ILE A 11 -0.44 -0.64 -0.39
N VAL A 12 0.82 -0.77 0.01
CA VAL A 12 1.91 0.10 -0.45
C VAL A 12 2.12 -0.04 -1.95
N LYS A 13 2.09 -1.27 -2.48
CA LYS A 13 2.20 -1.52 -3.92
C LYS A 13 1.05 -0.88 -4.69
N ALA A 14 -0.18 -1.07 -4.23
CA ALA A 14 -1.35 -0.48 -4.87
C ALA A 14 -1.27 1.06 -4.91
N ILE A 15 -0.85 1.68 -3.80
CA ILE A 15 -0.70 3.14 -3.73
C ILE A 15 0.49 3.61 -4.58
N ASP A 16 1.64 2.96 -4.53
CA ASP A 16 2.81 3.29 -5.37
C ASP A 16 2.50 3.14 -6.86
N GLU A 17 1.67 2.17 -7.27
CA GLU A 17 1.20 2.04 -8.65
C GLU A 17 0.23 3.14 -9.05
N VAL A 18 -0.67 3.58 -8.15
CA VAL A 18 -1.58 4.69 -8.41
C VAL A 18 -0.83 6.01 -8.52
N ILE A 19 0.11 6.27 -7.60
CA ILE A 19 0.98 7.47 -7.60
C ILE A 19 1.85 7.54 -8.87
N ARG A 20 2.23 6.39 -9.43
CA ARG A 20 3.10 6.34 -10.61
C ARG A 20 2.34 6.26 -11.92
N VAL A 21 1.01 6.18 -11.89
CA VAL A 21 0.19 5.92 -13.09
C VAL A 21 0.25 7.08 -14.08
N ASP A 22 0.39 8.30 -13.58
CA ASP A 22 0.51 9.54 -14.34
C ASP A 22 1.97 9.90 -14.68
N GLY A 23 2.93 9.11 -14.19
CA GLY A 23 4.36 9.30 -14.38
C GLY A 23 4.95 10.49 -13.61
N GLN A 24 4.19 11.16 -12.74
CA GLN A 24 4.64 12.29 -11.95
C GLN A 24 4.31 12.06 -10.48
N VAL A 25 5.34 12.06 -9.63
CA VAL A 25 5.12 11.93 -8.18
C VAL A 25 5.00 13.31 -7.57
N ASP A 26 3.80 13.67 -7.15
CA ASP A 26 3.53 14.94 -6.50
C ASP A 26 4.00 14.93 -5.04
N PRO A 27 4.42 16.09 -4.48
CA PRO A 27 4.85 16.19 -3.10
C PRO A 27 3.73 15.80 -2.10
N GLY A 28 2.46 16.03 -2.46
CA GLY A 28 1.31 15.59 -1.66
C GLY A 28 1.16 14.07 -1.59
N GLU A 29 1.53 13.35 -2.65
CA GLU A 29 1.51 11.89 -2.69
C GLU A 29 2.63 11.28 -1.86
N ILE A 30 3.80 11.92 -1.84
CA ILE A 30 4.90 11.54 -0.94
C ILE A 30 4.48 11.73 0.53
N GLU A 31 3.75 12.79 0.82
CA GLU A 31 3.24 13.05 2.17
C GLU A 31 2.20 12.01 2.60
N LEU A 32 1.27 11.66 1.70
CA LEU A 32 0.32 10.55 1.90
C LEU A 32 1.08 9.23 2.16
N LEU A 33 2.10 8.92 1.36
CA LEU A 33 2.91 7.73 1.54
C LEU A 33 3.61 7.71 2.91
N LYS A 34 4.15 8.84 3.36
CA LYS A 34 4.75 8.99 4.70
C LYS A 34 3.73 8.82 5.82
N GLN A 35 2.52 9.36 5.67
CA GLN A 35 1.46 9.16 6.65
C GLN A 35 1.06 7.69 6.74
N LEU A 36 0.94 7.00 5.61
CA LEU A 36 0.71 5.56 5.57
C LEU A 36 1.85 4.79 6.24
N MET A 37 3.11 5.15 5.99
CA MET A 37 4.28 4.54 6.66
C MET A 37 4.17 4.61 8.17
N MET A 38 3.75 5.76 8.72
CA MET A 38 3.53 5.93 10.15
C MET A 38 2.33 5.13 10.66
N LEU A 39 1.20 5.16 9.94
CA LEU A 39 -0.06 4.53 10.36
C LEU A 39 0.03 3.00 10.34
N LEU A 40 0.60 2.45 9.27
CA LEU A 40 0.80 1.01 9.11
C LEU A 40 2.11 0.54 9.76
N LYS A 41 2.96 1.43 10.27
CA LYS A 41 4.28 1.14 10.87
C LYS A 41 5.12 0.24 9.96
N PHE A 42 5.53 0.77 8.81
CA PHE A 42 6.44 0.10 7.88
C PHE A 42 7.55 1.03 7.40
N ASP A 43 8.70 0.43 7.08
CA ASP A 43 9.91 1.12 6.65
C ASP A 43 10.03 1.21 5.12
N ARG A 44 10.98 2.01 4.64
CA ARG A 44 11.27 2.18 3.21
C ARG A 44 11.59 0.86 2.50
N GLY A 45 12.20 -0.10 3.21
CA GLY A 45 12.46 -1.44 2.65
C GLY A 45 11.18 -2.16 2.23
N LEU A 46 10.04 -1.87 2.89
CA LEU A 46 8.76 -2.44 2.50
C LEU A 46 8.23 -1.85 1.19
N ILE A 47 8.58 -0.61 0.86
CA ILE A 47 8.27 0.01 -0.44
C ILE A 47 9.08 -0.66 -1.55
N GLU A 48 10.36 -0.93 -1.31
CA GLU A 48 11.20 -1.64 -2.27
C GLU A 48 10.72 -3.08 -2.51
N GLU A 49 10.34 -3.79 -1.45
CA GLU A 49 9.74 -5.12 -1.53
C GLU A 49 8.37 -5.08 -2.22
N ALA A 50 7.55 -4.07 -1.95
CA ALA A 50 6.28 -3.84 -2.61
C ALA A 50 6.45 -3.64 -4.12
N ARG A 51 7.55 -3.00 -4.57
CA ARG A 51 7.84 -2.86 -6.01
C ARG A 51 8.26 -4.16 -6.69
N LYS A 52 8.80 -5.12 -5.94
CA LYS A 52 9.23 -6.44 -6.48
C LYS A 52 8.06 -7.40 -6.68
N ILE A 53 6.99 -7.29 -5.87
CA ILE A 53 5.80 -8.14 -6.03
C ILE A 53 5.01 -7.76 -7.28
N THR A 54 4.43 -8.77 -7.93
CA THR A 54 3.59 -8.52 -9.11
C THR A 54 2.22 -7.98 -8.72
N ALA A 55 1.61 -7.17 -9.60
CA ALA A 55 0.24 -6.67 -9.41
C ALA A 55 -0.77 -7.81 -9.17
N LYS A 56 -0.53 -8.99 -9.73
CA LYS A 56 -1.36 -10.19 -9.55
C LYS A 56 -1.30 -10.72 -8.11
N GLU A 57 -0.10 -10.79 -7.51
CA GLU A 57 0.08 -11.18 -6.11
C GLU A 57 -0.50 -10.13 -5.17
N CYS A 58 -0.27 -8.85 -5.45
CA CYS A 58 -0.87 -7.73 -4.74
C CYS A 58 -2.41 -7.85 -4.71
N MET A 59 -3.04 -8.08 -5.87
CA MET A 59 -4.48 -8.29 -5.96
C MET A 59 -4.96 -9.54 -5.21
N MET A 60 -4.20 -10.63 -5.19
CA MET A 60 -4.56 -11.82 -4.40
C MET A 60 -4.57 -11.51 -2.90
N ILE A 61 -3.57 -10.79 -2.41
CA ILE A 61 -3.47 -10.39 -1.00
C ILE A 61 -4.60 -9.43 -0.63
N LEU A 62 -4.84 -8.41 -1.47
CA LEU A 62 -5.97 -7.50 -1.29
C LEU A 62 -7.29 -8.25 -1.34
N LYS A 63 -7.49 -9.20 -2.27
CA LYS A 63 -8.72 -10.01 -2.32
C LYS A 63 -8.91 -10.84 -1.05
N GLY A 64 -7.82 -11.39 -0.50
CA GLY A 64 -7.81 -12.17 0.74
C GLY A 64 -7.99 -11.37 2.03
N MET A 65 -7.92 -10.04 1.99
CA MET A 65 -8.19 -9.21 3.17
C MET A 65 -9.65 -9.35 3.65
N PRO A 66 -9.87 -9.46 4.97
CA PRO A 66 -11.20 -9.45 5.54
C PRO A 66 -11.88 -8.09 5.28
N GLY A 67 -13.19 -8.12 5.01
CA GLY A 67 -13.94 -6.96 4.49
C GLY A 67 -13.86 -5.70 5.37
N ASN A 68 -13.75 -5.88 6.68
CA ASN A 68 -13.55 -4.80 7.64
C ASN A 68 -12.23 -4.01 7.41
N LYS A 69 -11.12 -4.71 7.08
CA LYS A 69 -9.84 -4.07 6.75
C LYS A 69 -9.90 -3.34 5.39
N LYS A 70 -10.57 -3.93 4.39
CA LYS A 70 -10.82 -3.26 3.11
C LYS A 70 -11.62 -1.98 3.28
N HIS A 71 -12.67 -2.04 4.07
CA HIS A 71 -13.52 -0.87 4.32
C HIS A 71 -12.72 0.24 5.00
N ALA A 72 -11.85 -0.10 5.97
CA ALA A 72 -10.96 0.86 6.61
C ALA A 72 -9.96 1.50 5.63
N LEU A 73 -9.57 0.84 4.55
CA LEU A 73 -8.74 1.42 3.49
C LEU A 73 -9.54 2.29 2.51
N ALA A 74 -10.80 1.94 2.26
CA ALA A 74 -11.67 2.68 1.35
C ALA A 74 -12.24 3.98 1.97
N VAL A 75 -12.28 4.05 3.31
CA VAL A 75 -12.81 5.18 4.08
C VAL A 75 -11.69 6.09 4.62
N MET A 76 -10.43 5.70 4.42
CA MET A 76 -9.25 6.51 4.76
C MET A 76 -9.03 7.59 3.70
#